data_AF-A0A847VWR7-F1
#
_entry.id   AF-A0A847VWR7-F1
#
_cell.length_a   1.000
_cell.length_b   1.000
_cell.length_c   1.000
_cell.angle_alpha   90.00
_cell.angle_beta   90.00
_cell.angle_gamma   90.00
#
_symmetry.space_group_name_H-M   'P 1'
#
loop_
_entity.id
_entity.type
_entity.pdbx_description
1 polymer ?
#
loop_
_entity_poly.entity_id
_entity_poly.type
_entity_poly.pdbx_seq_one_letter_code
_entity_poly.pdbx_strand_id
1 'polypeptide(L)'
;MFWKKRKTQKFPLVFFGFIALGIIISGIILMTILFKHKSDLANKENILVNNIDQTIDQSIDLETKYFSEIEKLLFYNNQDQSIDNIFKNTKNILLSVRVPQEMRDVHLKTFLGVLRLEESQNILDLEEVQKKVNNLLADILVLKTK
;
A
#
# COMPACT_ATOMS: atom_id res chain seq x y z
N MET A 1 33.09 -73.62 33.88
CA MET A 1 32.15 -73.74 32.74
C MET A 1 30.98 -72.81 33.02
N PHE A 2 30.66 -71.73 32.33
CA PHE A 2 31.01 -71.25 31.00
C PHE A 2 30.96 -69.72 31.03
N TRP A 3 32.00 -69.10 30.49
CA TRP A 3 31.92 -67.73 30.00
C TRP A 3 30.79 -67.61 28.98
N LYS A 4 29.91 -66.60 29.11
CA LYS A 4 29.11 -66.13 27.98
C LYS A 4 29.31 -64.63 27.80
N LYS A 5 30.32 -64.29 27.00
CA LYS A 5 30.53 -62.97 26.39
C LYS A 5 29.25 -62.58 25.61
N ARG A 6 28.65 -61.43 25.90
CA ARG A 6 27.76 -60.75 24.94
C ARG A 6 28.36 -59.39 24.61
N LYS A 7 29.10 -59.35 23.51
CA LYS A 7 29.52 -58.12 22.84
C LYS A 7 28.29 -57.45 22.20
N THR A 8 28.11 -56.17 22.54
CA THR A 8 27.65 -55.04 21.70
C THR A 8 26.89 -55.32 20.39
N GLN A 9 25.69 -54.74 20.24
CA GLN A 9 25.20 -53.97 19.06
C GLN A 9 23.66 -53.88 19.06
N LYS A 10 23.09 -52.86 19.71
CA LYS A 10 21.68 -52.43 19.48
C LYS A 10 21.55 -50.92 19.19
N PHE A 11 22.67 -50.24 18.95
CA PHE A 11 22.72 -48.83 18.58
C PHE A 11 22.02 -48.49 17.25
N PRO A 12 22.13 -49.30 16.15
CA PRO A 12 21.53 -48.91 14.89
C PRO A 12 19.99 -48.95 14.92
N LEU A 13 19.37 -49.85 15.68
CA LEU A 13 17.92 -49.97 15.76
C LEU A 13 17.26 -48.72 16.39
N VAL A 14 17.89 -48.17 17.44
CA VAL A 14 17.42 -46.94 18.10
C VAL A 14 17.56 -45.75 17.16
N PHE A 15 18.67 -45.69 16.40
CA PHE A 15 18.92 -44.65 15.40
C PHE A 15 17.88 -44.68 14.25
N PHE A 16 17.55 -45.87 13.73
CA PHE A 16 16.47 -46.03 12.74
C PHE A 16 15.10 -45.65 13.31
N GLY A 17 14.85 -45.88 14.61
CA GLY A 17 13.65 -45.43 15.29
C GLY A 17 13.48 -43.89 15.28
N PHE A 18 14.56 -43.15 15.55
CA PHE A 18 14.53 -41.67 15.50
C PHE A 18 14.33 -41.14 14.08
N ILE A 19 14.93 -41.79 13.08
CA ILE A 19 14.75 -41.42 11.66
C ILE A 19 13.30 -41.63 11.23
N ALA A 20 12.71 -42.78 11.57
CA ALA A 20 11.31 -43.05 11.26
C ALA A 20 10.36 -42.05 11.92
N LEU A 21 10.62 -41.67 13.18
CA LEU A 21 9.84 -40.66 13.89
C LEU A 21 9.88 -39.29 13.19
N GLY A 22 11.07 -38.88 12.73
CA GLY A 22 11.26 -37.61 12.02
C GLY A 22 10.48 -37.54 10.71
N ILE A 23 10.44 -38.64 9.95
CA ILE A 23 9.69 -38.72 8.69
C ILE A 23 8.18 -38.58 8.94
N ILE A 24 7.66 -39.23 9.99
CA ILE A 24 6.23 -39.15 10.37
C ILE A 24 5.86 -37.72 10.77
N ILE A 25 6.67 -37.08 11.61
CA ILE A 25 6.44 -35.69 12.05
C ILE A 25 6.48 -34.73 10.86
N SER A 26 7.45 -34.89 9.95
CA SER A 26 7.53 -34.09 8.72
C SER A 26 6.29 -34.25 7.84
N GLY A 27 5.76 -35.47 7.71
CA GLY A 27 4.54 -35.73 6.95
C GLY A 27 3.30 -35.07 7.53
N ILE A 28 3.15 -35.08 8.86
CA ILE A 28 2.03 -34.42 9.57
C ILE A 28 2.11 -32.90 9.39
N ILE A 29 3.30 -32.30 9.46
CA ILE A 29 3.50 -30.87 9.23
C ILE A 29 3.15 -30.50 7.78
N LEU A 30 3.58 -31.30 6.80
CA LEU A 30 3.26 -31.06 5.40
C LEU A 30 1.74 -31.12 5.15
N MET A 31 1.06 -32.11 5.74
CA MET A 31 -0.40 -32.24 5.62
C MET A 31 -1.13 -31.07 6.27
N THR A 32 -0.72 -30.62 7.45
CA THR A 32 -1.38 -29.46 8.10
C THR A 32 -1.22 -28.17 7.27
N ILE A 33 -0.06 -27.95 6.64
CA ILE A 33 0.15 -26.81 5.73
C ILE A 33 -0.76 -26.91 4.49
N LEU A 34 -0.85 -28.09 3.87
CA LEU A 34 -1.69 -28.33 2.68
C LEU A 34 -3.20 -28.18 2.97
N PHE A 35 -3.67 -28.69 4.10
CA PHE A 35 -5.09 -28.57 4.49
C PHE A 35 -5.45 -27.15 4.95
N LYS A 36 -4.55 -26.45 5.66
CA LYS A 36 -4.76 -25.06 6.07
C LYS A 36 -4.85 -24.12 4.85
N HIS A 37 -4.12 -24.41 3.78
CA HIS A 37 -4.19 -23.62 2.55
C HIS A 37 -5.53 -23.80 1.81
N LYS A 38 -6.12 -25.01 1.82
CA LYS A 38 -7.43 -25.24 1.18
C LYS A 38 -8.61 -24.62 1.95
N SER A 39 -8.56 -24.59 3.28
CA SER A 39 -9.60 -23.97 4.10
C SER A 39 -9.61 -22.44 3.98
N ASP A 40 -8.44 -21.81 3.79
CA ASP A 40 -8.35 -20.36 3.58
C ASP A 40 -8.89 -19.92 2.20
N LEU A 41 -8.78 -20.79 1.18
CA LEU A 41 -9.29 -20.46 -0.17
C LEU A 41 -10.83 -20.45 -0.22
N ALA A 42 -11.51 -21.39 0.46
CA ALA A 42 -12.97 -21.44 0.49
C ALA A 42 -13.61 -20.28 1.31
N ASN A 43 -12.88 -19.75 2.30
CA ASN A 43 -13.29 -18.56 3.03
C ASN A 43 -13.03 -17.25 2.25
N LYS A 44 -12.02 -17.24 1.36
CA LYS A 44 -11.68 -16.07 0.55
C LYS A 44 -12.76 -15.69 -0.46
N GLU A 45 -13.50 -16.68 -0.99
CA GLU A 45 -14.55 -16.45 -1.99
C GLU A 45 -15.80 -15.79 -1.39
N ASN A 46 -16.20 -16.17 -0.17
CA ASN A 46 -17.31 -15.51 0.55
C ASN A 46 -16.93 -14.14 1.12
N ILE A 47 -15.65 -13.92 1.42
CA ILE A 47 -15.12 -12.62 1.88
C ILE A 47 -15.03 -11.61 0.72
N LEU A 48 -14.85 -12.06 -0.53
CA LEU A 48 -14.77 -11.16 -1.69
C LEU A 48 -16.09 -10.49 -2.02
N VAL A 49 -17.22 -11.19 -1.93
CA VAL A 49 -18.55 -10.62 -2.29
C VAL A 49 -19.00 -9.56 -1.28
N ASN A 50 -18.83 -9.80 0.03
CA ASN A 50 -19.17 -8.80 1.06
C ASN A 50 -18.16 -7.63 1.16
N ASN A 51 -16.90 -7.83 0.74
CA ASN A 51 -15.94 -6.73 0.70
C ASN A 51 -16.15 -5.80 -0.49
N ILE A 52 -16.69 -6.26 -1.63
CA ILE A 52 -16.89 -5.36 -2.78
C ILE A 52 -17.86 -4.23 -2.40
N ASP A 53 -18.97 -4.54 -1.73
CA ASP A 53 -19.92 -3.51 -1.29
C ASP A 53 -19.33 -2.55 -0.23
N GLN A 54 -18.51 -3.05 0.70
CA GLN A 54 -17.82 -2.19 1.69
C GLN A 54 -16.65 -1.39 1.10
N THR A 55 -15.96 -1.93 0.09
CA THR A 55 -14.83 -1.27 -0.57
C THR A 55 -15.32 -0.18 -1.53
N ILE A 56 -16.48 -0.37 -2.17
CA ILE A 56 -17.14 0.65 -3.01
C ILE A 56 -17.50 1.86 -2.15
N ASP A 57 -18.16 1.67 -1.00
CA ASP A 57 -18.54 2.76 -0.10
C ASP A 57 -17.31 3.52 0.45
N GLN A 58 -16.25 2.81 0.83
CA GLN A 58 -14.99 3.42 1.26
C GLN A 58 -14.23 4.13 0.13
N SER A 59 -14.34 3.65 -1.11
CA SER A 59 -13.70 4.25 -2.28
C SER A 59 -14.36 5.57 -2.69
N ILE A 60 -15.69 5.64 -2.64
CA ILE A 60 -16.47 6.86 -2.92
C ILE A 60 -16.20 7.93 -1.87
N ASP A 61 -16.12 7.54 -0.59
CA ASP A 61 -15.75 8.45 0.50
C ASP A 61 -14.30 8.95 0.34
N LEU A 62 -13.37 8.08 -0.07
CA LEU A 62 -11.98 8.45 -0.31
C LEU A 62 -11.84 9.46 -1.46
N GLU A 63 -12.53 9.23 -2.57
CA GLU A 63 -12.49 10.11 -3.74
C GLU A 63 -13.09 11.48 -3.44
N THR A 64 -14.25 11.51 -2.76
CA THR A 64 -14.89 12.75 -2.34
C THR A 64 -13.98 13.55 -1.40
N LYS A 65 -13.36 12.87 -0.43
CA LYS A 65 -12.41 13.50 0.49
C LYS A 65 -11.17 14.01 -0.23
N TYR A 66 -10.62 13.22 -1.17
CA TYR A 66 -9.48 13.62 -1.98
C TYR A 66 -9.78 14.91 -2.75
N PHE A 67 -10.89 14.97 -3.50
CA PHE A 67 -11.26 16.18 -4.23
C PHE A 67 -11.54 17.38 -3.32
N SER A 68 -12.17 17.16 -2.17
CA SER A 68 -12.39 18.23 -1.19
C SER A 68 -11.07 18.87 -0.73
N GLU A 69 -10.03 18.07 -0.48
CA GLU A 69 -8.71 18.62 -0.10
C GLU A 69 -8.04 19.39 -1.25
N ILE A 70 -8.20 18.93 -2.50
CA ILE A 70 -7.69 19.66 -3.68
C ILE A 70 -8.45 20.96 -3.93
N GLU A 71 -9.77 20.98 -3.73
CA GLU A 71 -10.59 22.20 -3.85
C GLU A 71 -10.26 23.23 -2.77
N LYS A 72 -10.01 22.77 -1.53
CA LYS A 72 -9.51 23.65 -0.45
C LYS A 72 -8.18 24.29 -0.83
N LEU A 73 -7.26 23.53 -1.43
CA LEU A 73 -5.98 24.05 -1.91
C LEU A 73 -6.15 25.19 -2.91
N LEU A 74 -7.03 25.03 -3.90
CA LEU A 74 -7.32 26.09 -4.86
C LEU A 74 -7.88 27.34 -4.18
N PHE A 75 -8.77 27.17 -3.21
CA PHE A 75 -9.31 28.30 -2.45
C PHE A 75 -8.22 29.02 -1.65
N TYR A 76 -7.34 28.28 -0.96
CA TYR A 76 -6.24 28.87 -0.19
C TYR A 76 -5.21 29.58 -1.07
N ASN A 77 -4.86 29.00 -2.22
CA ASN A 77 -3.87 29.58 -3.13
C ASN A 77 -4.34 30.90 -3.77
N ASN A 78 -5.65 31.12 -3.87
CA ASN A 78 -6.25 32.36 -4.38
C ASN A 78 -6.36 33.48 -3.32
N GLN A 79 -5.92 33.24 -2.08
CA GLN A 79 -5.82 34.28 -1.06
C GLN A 79 -4.49 35.04 -1.21
N ASP A 80 -4.41 36.25 -0.63
CA ASP A 80 -3.15 37.01 -0.54
C ASP A 80 -2.14 36.26 0.34
N GLN A 81 -1.31 35.43 -0.30
CA GLN A 81 -0.27 34.61 0.34
C GLN A 81 1.06 34.81 -0.39
N SER A 82 2.17 34.66 0.32
CA SER A 82 3.50 34.67 -0.30
C SER A 82 3.71 33.44 -1.19
N ILE A 83 4.58 33.58 -2.20
CA ILE A 83 4.99 32.49 -3.11
C ILE A 83 5.47 31.26 -2.31
N ASP A 84 6.32 31.47 -1.30
CA ASP A 84 6.83 30.40 -0.45
C ASP A 84 5.70 29.65 0.28
N ASN A 85 4.68 30.36 0.75
CA ASN A 85 3.54 29.76 1.43
C ASN A 85 2.67 28.95 0.47
N ILE A 86 2.48 29.40 -0.77
CA ILE A 86 1.75 28.65 -1.81
C ILE A 86 2.43 27.30 -2.05
N PHE A 87 3.75 27.30 -2.29
CA PHE A 87 4.49 26.05 -2.53
C PHE A 87 4.51 25.15 -1.30
N LYS A 88 4.78 25.71 -0.12
CA LYS A 88 4.81 24.94 1.13
C LYS A 88 3.46 24.29 1.43
N ASN A 89 2.38 25.05 1.35
CA ASN A 89 1.03 24.55 1.63
C ASN A 89 0.60 23.50 0.59
N THR A 90 0.83 23.78 -0.69
CA THR A 90 0.51 22.86 -1.78
C THR A 90 1.24 21.53 -1.62
N LYS A 91 2.55 21.54 -1.39
CA LYS A 91 3.33 20.31 -1.19
C LYS A 91 2.88 19.53 0.04
N ASN A 92 2.67 20.21 1.17
CA ASN A 92 2.26 19.57 2.41
C ASN A 92 0.92 18.84 2.24
N ILE A 93 -0.05 19.49 1.62
CA ILE A 93 -1.37 18.89 1.41
C ILE A 93 -1.27 17.72 0.43
N LEU A 94 -0.58 17.88 -0.71
CA LEU A 94 -0.38 16.79 -1.67
C LEU A 94 0.30 15.57 -1.05
N LEU A 95 1.28 15.75 -0.17
CA LEU A 95 1.94 14.65 0.54
C LEU A 95 1.08 14.00 1.63
N SER A 96 0.14 14.75 2.20
CA SER A 96 -0.69 14.29 3.32
C SER A 96 -2.00 13.62 2.89
N VAL A 97 -2.47 13.91 1.67
CA VAL A 97 -3.77 13.41 1.20
C VAL A 97 -3.65 11.97 0.74
N ARG A 98 -4.61 11.13 1.13
CA ARG A 98 -4.69 9.77 0.59
C ARG A 98 -5.27 9.83 -0.81
N VAL A 99 -4.56 9.25 -1.78
CA VAL A 99 -4.89 9.35 -3.20
C VAL A 99 -5.62 8.08 -3.68
N PRO A 100 -6.78 8.20 -4.35
CA PRO A 100 -7.43 7.09 -5.03
C PRO A 100 -6.51 6.44 -6.07
N GLN A 101 -6.65 5.13 -6.26
CA GLN A 101 -5.77 4.37 -7.16
C GLN A 101 -5.73 4.93 -8.58
N GLU A 102 -6.88 5.31 -9.13
CA GLU A 102 -7.02 5.80 -10.51
C GLU A 102 -6.38 7.18 -10.73
N MET A 103 -6.16 7.94 -9.65
CA MET A 103 -5.66 9.32 -9.71
C MET A 103 -4.18 9.44 -9.37
N ARG A 104 -3.51 8.34 -8.99
CA ARG A 104 -2.10 8.35 -8.53
C ARG A 104 -1.15 8.96 -9.55
N ASP A 105 -1.31 8.63 -10.82
CA ASP A 105 -0.40 9.09 -11.86
C ASP A 105 -0.52 10.60 -12.09
N VAL A 106 -1.76 11.11 -12.14
CA VAL A 106 -2.02 12.55 -12.29
C VAL A 106 -1.57 13.30 -11.04
N HIS A 107 -1.86 12.77 -9.84
CA HIS A 107 -1.38 13.33 -8.59
C HIS A 107 0.14 13.45 -8.54
N LEU A 108 0.87 12.39 -8.89
CA LEU A 108 2.32 12.39 -8.93
C LEU A 108 2.86 13.40 -9.95
N LYS A 109 2.26 13.46 -11.14
CA LYS A 109 2.63 14.43 -12.17
C LYS A 109 2.42 15.87 -11.69
N THR A 110 1.30 16.15 -11.03
CA THR A 110 1.00 17.45 -10.42
C THR A 110 2.03 17.80 -9.34
N PHE A 111 2.32 16.87 -8.43
CA PHE A 111 3.32 17.08 -7.37
C PHE A 111 4.72 17.40 -7.94
N LEU A 112 5.18 16.63 -8.94
CA LEU A 112 6.44 16.89 -9.61
C LEU A 112 6.43 18.23 -10.39
N GLY A 113 5.28 18.61 -10.96
CA GLY A 113 5.10 19.90 -11.59
C GLY A 113 5.26 21.06 -10.62
N VAL A 114 4.70 20.94 -9.41
CA VAL A 114 4.83 21.94 -8.34
C VAL A 114 6.28 22.09 -7.91
N LEU A 115 7.02 20.98 -7.75
CA LEU A 115 8.46 21.01 -7.41
C LEU A 115 9.29 21.74 -8.48
N ARG A 116 9.05 21.44 -9.76
CA ARG A 116 9.75 22.12 -10.87
C ARG A 116 9.42 23.61 -10.93
N LEU A 117 8.18 24.00 -10.62
CA LEU A 117 7.79 25.40 -10.57
C LEU A 117 8.51 26.14 -9.45
N GLU A 118 8.61 25.53 -8.27
CA GLU A 118 9.36 26.08 -7.12
C GLU A 118 10.83 26.30 -7.47
N GLU A 119 11.47 25.36 -8.16
CA GLU A 119 12.86 25.53 -8.65
C GLU A 119 13.01 26.73 -9.60
N SER A 120 11.96 27.05 -10.36
CA SER A 120 11.92 28.17 -11.32
C SER A 120 11.36 29.48 -10.76
N GLN A 121 11.04 29.54 -9.45
CA GLN A 121 10.26 30.63 -8.85
C GLN A 121 10.89 32.02 -8.98
N ASN A 122 12.22 32.11 -9.06
CA ASN A 122 12.96 33.37 -9.14
C ASN A 122 12.68 34.18 -10.41
N ILE A 123 11.95 33.62 -11.36
CA ILE A 123 11.65 34.22 -12.68
C ILE A 123 10.19 34.67 -12.75
N LEU A 124 9.34 34.23 -11.83
CA LEU A 124 7.89 34.32 -11.93
C LEU A 124 7.34 35.31 -10.89
N ASP A 125 6.33 36.09 -11.29
CA ASP A 125 5.56 36.90 -10.36
C ASP A 125 4.54 36.05 -9.58
N LEU A 126 3.98 36.62 -8.50
CA LEU A 126 3.03 35.92 -7.63
C LEU A 126 1.80 35.41 -8.39
N GLU A 127 1.26 36.24 -9.28
CA GLU A 127 0.06 35.92 -10.06
C GLU A 127 0.33 34.76 -11.04
N GLU A 128 1.50 34.75 -11.70
CA GLU A 128 1.92 33.69 -12.60
C GLU A 128 2.18 32.38 -11.84
N VAL A 129 2.78 32.45 -10.64
CA VAL A 129 2.94 31.28 -9.77
C VAL A 129 1.58 30.72 -9.36
N GLN A 130 0.66 31.55 -8.85
CA GLN A 130 -0.69 31.15 -8.47
C GLN A 130 -1.40 30.48 -9.65
N LYS A 131 -1.38 31.10 -10.82
CA LYS A 131 -2.00 30.58 -12.04
C LYS A 131 -1.41 29.23 -12.43
N LYS A 132 -0.08 29.08 -12.43
CA LYS A 132 0.58 27.82 -12.82
C LYS A 132 0.30 26.69 -11.83
N VAL A 133 0.35 26.96 -10.52
CA VAL A 133 0.01 25.98 -9.49
C VAL A 133 -1.46 25.58 -9.60
N ASN A 134 -2.37 26.54 -9.76
CA ASN A 134 -3.80 26.27 -9.90
C ASN A 134 -4.11 25.46 -11.15
N ASN A 135 -3.43 25.72 -12.27
CA ASN A 135 -3.57 24.91 -13.49
C ASN A 135 -3.15 23.45 -13.26
N LEU A 136 -2.04 23.21 -12.54
CA LEU A 136 -1.61 21.84 -12.20
C LEU A 136 -2.59 21.11 -11.28
N LEU A 137 -3.25 21.85 -10.38
CA LEU A 137 -4.30 21.29 -9.52
C LEU A 137 -5.61 21.07 -10.29
N ALA A 138 -5.92 21.91 -11.27
CA ALA A 138 -7.11 21.76 -12.12
C ALA A 138 -7.06 20.48 -12.96
N ASP A 139 -5.88 20.04 -13.40
CA ASP A 139 -5.69 18.75 -14.10
C ASP A 139 -6.24 17.56 -13.29
N ILE A 140 -6.15 17.62 -11.95
CA ILE A 140 -6.74 16.61 -11.06
C ILE A 140 -8.27 16.71 -11.07
N LEU A 141 -8.82 17.93 -10.98
CA LEU A 141 -10.26 18.15 -10.92
C LEU A 141 -11.01 17.78 -12.20
N VAL A 142 -10.34 17.82 -13.36
CA VAL A 142 -10.93 17.34 -14.63
C VAL A 142 -11.36 15.87 -14.52
N LEU A 143 -10.64 15.07 -13.73
CA LEU A 143 -10.98 13.65 -13.52
C LEU A 143 -12.27 13.46 -12.72
N LYS A 144 -12.71 14.45 -11.93
CA LYS A 144 -14.00 14.40 -11.20
C LYS A 144 -15.21 14.32 -12.13
N THR A 145 -15.05 14.78 -13.37
CA THR A 145 -16.14 14.89 -14.36
C THR A 145 -16.21 13.74 -15.36
N LYS A 146 -15.29 12.77 -15.25
CA LYS A 146 -15.25 11.56 -16.09
C LYS A 146 -15.89 10.39 -15.37
#